data_AF-A0A0C9SCX2-F1
#
_entry.id   AF-A0A0C9SCX2-F1
#
_cell.length_a   1.000
_cell.length_b   1.000
_cell.length_c   1.000
_cell.angle_alpha   90.00
_cell.angle_beta   90.00
_cell.angle_gamma   90.00
#
_symmetry.space_group_name_H-M   'P 1'
#
loop_
_entity.id
_entity.type
_entity.pdbx_description
1 polymer ?
#
loop_
_entity_poly.entity_id
_entity_poly.type
_entity_poly.pdbx_seq_one_letter_code
_entity_poly.pdbx_strand_id
1 'polypeptide(L)'
;MNSQLCLAVVFVTLAYAWLPALSWSCGPITSGSFGEERGLDKYCRAINPEHNGTGNTWKFVGVECKTKRVCCAMKDQSGGIHYFNQTRRTAPSFCAKKVGPKQG
;
A
#
# COMPACT_ATOMS: atom_id res chain seq x y z
N MET A 1 41.59 16.17 -14.17
CA MET A 1 40.28 15.99 -14.83
C MET A 1 39.56 14.86 -14.13
N ASN A 2 38.57 15.20 -13.31
CA ASN A 2 37.98 14.34 -12.29
C ASN A 2 36.85 13.47 -12.86
N SER A 3 37.18 12.49 -13.71
CA SER A 3 36.20 11.63 -14.39
C SER A 3 35.46 10.63 -13.48
N GLN A 4 35.89 10.41 -12.23
CA GLN A 4 35.22 9.48 -11.31
C GLN A 4 34.01 10.10 -10.58
N LEU A 5 33.90 11.42 -10.52
CA LEU A 5 32.80 12.10 -9.83
C LEU A 5 31.50 12.11 -10.64
N CYS A 6 31.57 12.07 -11.97
CA CYS A 6 30.38 12.10 -12.83
C CYS A 6 29.55 10.81 -12.79
N LEU A 7 30.19 9.65 -12.63
CA LEU A 7 29.48 8.36 -12.63
C LEU A 7 28.66 8.14 -11.36
N ALA A 8 29.17 8.54 -10.20
CA ALA A 8 28.47 8.35 -8.92
C ALA A 8 27.14 9.14 -8.85
N VAL A 9 27.09 10.34 -9.43
CA VAL A 9 25.88 11.17 -9.42
C VAL A 9 24.77 10.58 -10.30
N VAL A 10 25.11 9.92 -11.40
CA VAL A 10 24.14 9.29 -12.32
C VAL A 10 23.49 8.05 -11.69
N PHE A 11 24.22 7.25 -10.91
CA PHE A 11 23.64 6.07 -10.25
C PHE A 11 22.67 6.44 -9.13
N VAL A 12 22.95 7.51 -8.37
CA VAL A 12 22.05 7.98 -7.31
C VAL A 12 20.76 8.53 -7.90
N THR A 13 20.81 9.26 -9.02
CA THR A 13 19.58 9.78 -9.66
C THR A 13 18.75 8.70 -10.35
N LEU A 14 19.37 7.69 -10.96
CA LEU A 14 18.64 6.57 -11.57
C LEU A 14 17.88 5.71 -10.53
N ALA A 15 18.43 5.53 -9.33
CA ALA A 15 17.76 4.78 -8.28
C ALA A 15 16.46 5.46 -7.81
N TYR A 16 16.40 6.80 -7.81
CA TYR A 16 15.22 7.55 -7.40
C TYR A 16 14.08 7.55 -8.43
N ALA A 17 14.36 7.33 -9.72
CA ALA A 17 13.35 7.32 -10.77
C ALA A 17 12.53 6.00 -10.83
N TRP A 18 13.01 4.94 -10.18
CA TRP A 18 12.42 3.59 -10.26
C TRP A 18 11.82 3.09 -8.94
N LEU A 19 11.91 3.88 -7.88
CA LEU A 19 11.19 3.60 -6.65
C LEU A 19 9.79 4.19 -6.80
N PRO A 20 8.74 3.36 -7.02
CA PRO A 20 7.37 3.86 -7.00
C PRO A 20 7.21 4.57 -5.67
N ALA A 21 6.90 5.87 -5.71
CA ALA A 21 6.88 6.77 -4.57
C ALA A 21 6.32 6.05 -3.35
N LEU A 22 7.22 5.56 -2.49
CA LEU A 22 6.83 4.87 -1.28
C LEU A 22 6.15 5.93 -0.43
N SER A 23 4.83 5.89 -0.34
CA SER A 23 4.16 6.62 0.72
C SER A 23 4.78 6.10 2.02
N TRP A 24 5.57 6.91 2.71
CA TRP A 24 6.42 6.51 3.85
C TRP A 24 5.69 5.73 4.95
N SER A 25 4.36 5.71 4.96
CA SER A 25 3.53 4.96 5.93
C SER A 25 3.10 3.56 5.48
N CYS A 26 3.24 3.20 4.20
CA CYS A 26 2.76 1.93 3.65
C CYS A 26 3.96 1.11 3.16
N GLY A 27 4.02 -0.18 3.54
CA GLY A 27 5.11 -1.07 3.12
C GLY A 27 5.18 -1.24 1.59
N PRO A 28 6.34 -1.62 1.04
CA PRO A 28 6.49 -1.80 -0.40
C PRO A 28 5.64 -2.97 -0.90
N ILE A 29 5.02 -2.80 -2.07
CA ILE A 29 4.41 -3.88 -2.85
C ILE A 29 5.07 -3.99 -4.21
N THR A 30 5.16 -5.22 -4.71
CA THR A 30 5.70 -5.53 -6.04
C THR A 30 4.62 -6.17 -6.91
N SER A 31 4.84 -6.25 -8.22
CA SER A 31 3.93 -6.94 -9.14
C SER A 31 3.65 -8.39 -8.75
N GLY A 32 4.60 -9.07 -8.08
CA GLY A 32 4.43 -10.44 -7.57
C GLY A 32 3.63 -10.54 -6.28
N SER A 33 3.34 -9.43 -5.60
CA SER A 33 2.46 -9.41 -4.43
C SER A 33 0.99 -9.60 -4.80
N PHE A 34 0.64 -9.34 -6.07
CA PHE A 34 -0.70 -9.54 -6.63
C PHE A 34 -0.83 -10.98 -7.10
N GLY A 35 -1.73 -11.72 -6.45
CA GLY A 35 -2.02 -13.13 -6.71
C GLY A 35 -3.42 -13.44 -6.20
N GLU A 36 -3.59 -14.55 -5.49
CA GLU A 36 -4.89 -14.90 -4.91
C GLU A 36 -5.38 -13.83 -3.92
N GLU A 37 -6.63 -13.41 -4.10
CA GLU A 37 -7.29 -12.39 -3.29
C GLU A 37 -7.63 -12.96 -1.89
N ARG A 38 -7.02 -12.38 -0.86
CA ARG A 38 -7.26 -12.76 0.54
C ARG A 38 -8.38 -11.91 1.17
N GLY A 39 -8.82 -12.29 2.37
CA GLY A 39 -9.94 -11.61 3.06
C GLY A 39 -9.77 -10.09 3.22
N LEU A 40 -8.56 -9.61 3.53
CA LEU A 40 -8.29 -8.16 3.65
C LEU A 40 -8.18 -7.44 2.30
N ASP A 41 -7.88 -8.17 1.23
CA ASP A 41 -7.84 -7.61 -0.13
C ASP A 41 -9.26 -7.21 -0.57
N LYS A 42 -10.27 -8.00 -0.19
CA LYS A 42 -11.70 -7.66 -0.37
C LYS A 42 -12.10 -6.39 0.38
N TYR A 43 -11.54 -6.17 1.57
CA TYR A 43 -11.76 -4.92 2.30
C TYR A 43 -11.22 -3.74 1.50
N CYS A 44 -9.99 -3.83 0.99
CA CYS A 44 -9.40 -2.78 0.15
C CYS A 44 -10.24 -2.41 -1.08
N ARG A 45 -10.84 -3.42 -1.73
CA ARG A 45 -11.81 -3.20 -2.82
C ARG A 45 -13.06 -2.46 -2.32
N ALA A 46 -13.62 -2.87 -1.19
CA ALA A 46 -14.84 -2.27 -0.64
C ALA A 46 -14.67 -0.81 -0.18
N ILE A 47 -13.45 -0.42 0.24
CA ILE A 47 -13.20 0.95 0.70
C ILE A 47 -12.90 1.94 -0.43
N ASN A 48 -12.62 1.45 -1.63
CA ASN A 48 -12.31 2.23 -2.84
C ASN A 48 -13.22 1.81 -4.03
N PRO A 49 -14.54 2.04 -3.93
CA PRO A 49 -15.50 1.56 -4.93
C PRO A 49 -15.31 2.20 -6.31
N GLU A 50 -14.81 3.44 -6.37
CA GLU A 50 -14.54 4.16 -7.63
C GLU A 50 -13.50 3.45 -8.52
N HIS A 51 -12.65 2.62 -7.91
CA HIS A 51 -11.61 1.86 -8.60
C HIS A 51 -11.91 0.36 -8.67
N ASN A 52 -13.14 -0.05 -8.37
CA ASN A 52 -13.57 -1.44 -8.44
C ASN A 52 -13.98 -1.85 -9.87
N GLY A 53 -13.04 -1.70 -10.81
CA GLY A 53 -13.21 -2.15 -12.20
C GLY A 53 -13.02 -3.66 -12.34
N THR A 54 -13.71 -4.26 -13.31
CA THR A 54 -13.49 -5.65 -13.73
C THR A 54 -12.01 -5.83 -14.09
N GLY A 55 -11.33 -6.85 -13.57
CA GLY A 55 -9.90 -7.09 -13.83
C GLY A 55 -8.91 -6.35 -12.90
N ASN A 56 -9.39 -5.45 -12.03
CA ASN A 56 -8.52 -4.83 -11.03
C ASN A 56 -8.26 -5.80 -9.87
N THR A 57 -6.99 -6.01 -9.55
CA THR A 57 -6.58 -6.86 -8.43
C THR A 57 -6.18 -6.01 -7.25
N TRP A 58 -6.76 -6.29 -6.08
CA TRP A 58 -6.49 -5.53 -4.86
C TRP A 58 -5.54 -6.26 -3.94
N LYS A 59 -4.75 -5.50 -3.20
CA LYS A 59 -3.88 -6.02 -2.16
C LYS A 59 -3.88 -5.14 -0.93
N PHE A 60 -4.10 -5.76 0.22
CA PHE A 60 -3.86 -5.13 1.50
C PHE A 60 -2.36 -5.02 1.76
N VAL A 61 -1.91 -3.78 2.02
CA VAL A 61 -0.51 -3.50 2.33
C VAL A 61 -0.30 -3.44 3.84
N GLY A 62 -1.21 -2.75 4.55
CA GLY A 62 -1.05 -2.53 5.98
C GLY A 62 -2.07 -1.59 6.57
N VAL A 63 -1.95 -1.40 7.89
CA VAL A 63 -2.76 -0.46 8.65
C VAL A 63 -1.92 0.25 9.70
N GLU A 64 -2.21 1.52 9.88
CA GLU A 64 -1.71 2.31 10.99
C GLU A 64 -2.88 2.65 11.93
N CYS A 65 -3.04 1.87 13.01
CA CYS A 65 -4.20 1.99 13.89
C CYS A 65 -4.23 3.33 14.68
N LYS A 66 -3.08 3.94 14.99
CA LYS A 66 -2.99 5.24 15.66
C LYS A 66 -3.67 6.35 14.86
N THR A 67 -3.44 6.34 13.55
CA THR A 67 -3.98 7.32 12.59
C THR A 67 -5.23 6.81 11.88
N LYS A 68 -5.71 5.60 12.22
CA LYS A 68 -6.87 4.93 11.62
C LYS A 68 -6.78 4.84 10.09
N ARG A 69 -5.57 4.61 9.62
CA ARG A 69 -5.20 4.70 8.22
C ARG A 69 -5.01 3.31 7.62
N VAL A 70 -5.65 3.05 6.49
CA VAL A 70 -5.53 1.78 5.76
C VAL A 70 -4.77 1.99 4.46
N CYS A 71 -3.78 1.14 4.24
CA CYS A 71 -2.97 1.10 3.04
C CYS A 71 -3.40 -0.08 2.16
N CYS A 72 -3.78 0.25 0.92
CA CYS A 72 -4.17 -0.71 -0.11
C CYS A 72 -3.36 -0.42 -1.38
N ALA A 73 -3.13 -1.45 -2.18
CA ALA A 73 -2.60 -1.32 -3.51
C ALA A 73 -3.56 -1.97 -4.51
N MET A 74 -3.68 -1.39 -5.69
CA MET A 74 -4.45 -1.94 -6.81
C MET A 74 -3.52 -2.13 -7.98
N LYS A 75 -3.62 -3.27 -8.64
CA LYS A 75 -3.05 -3.49 -9.96
C LYS A 75 -4.16 -3.37 -10.99
N ASP A 76 -4.01 -2.43 -11.91
CA ASP A 76 -4.94 -2.26 -13.03
C ASP A 76 -4.66 -3.28 -14.15
N GLN A 77 -5.53 -3.32 -15.15
CA GLN A 77 -5.39 -4.22 -16.31
C GLN A 77 -4.15 -3.94 -17.18
N SER A 78 -3.65 -2.70 -17.18
CA SER A 78 -2.41 -2.34 -17.88
C SER A 78 -1.15 -2.81 -17.13
N GLY A 79 -1.31 -3.33 -15.91
CA GLY A 79 -0.24 -3.75 -15.03
C GLY A 79 0.29 -2.63 -14.13
N GLY A 80 -0.30 -1.43 -14.18
CA GLY A 80 0.03 -0.31 -13.32
C GLY A 80 -0.37 -0.58 -11.87
N ILE A 81 0.53 -0.23 -10.94
CA ILE A 81 0.29 -0.37 -9.49
C ILE A 81 -0.02 1.00 -8.91
N HIS A 82 -1.18 1.11 -8.28
CA HIS A 82 -1.69 2.34 -7.66
C HIS A 82 -1.84 2.13 -6.16
N TYR A 83 -1.32 3.06 -5.36
CA TYR A 83 -1.41 3.00 -3.90
C TYR A 83 -2.55 3.87 -3.40
N PHE A 84 -3.38 3.30 -2.53
CA PHE A 84 -4.52 3.95 -1.89
C PHE A 84 -4.29 4.01 -0.40
N ASN A 85 -4.25 5.23 0.14
CA ASN A 85 -4.05 5.46 1.55
C ASN A 85 -5.26 6.23 2.09
N GLN A 86 -6.15 5.52 2.78
CA GLN A 86 -7.41 6.09 3.23
C GLN A 86 -7.45 6.21 4.76
N THR A 87 -7.61 7.45 5.24
CA THR A 87 -7.86 7.72 6.65
C THR A 87 -9.35 7.52 6.94
N ARG A 88 -9.68 6.65 7.89
CA ARG A 88 -11.07 6.39 8.30
C ARG A 88 -11.39 7.17 9.57
N ARG A 89 -12.63 7.70 9.67
CA ARG A 89 -13.13 8.36 10.91
C ARG A 89 -13.12 7.39 12.10
N THR A 90 -13.45 6.13 11.82
CA THR A 90 -13.45 5.02 12.79
C THR A 90 -12.26 4.10 12.54
N ALA A 91 -11.66 3.58 13.61
CA ALA A 91 -10.59 2.60 13.47
C ALA A 91 -11.12 1.36 12.72
N PRO A 92 -10.34 0.77 11.81
CA PRO A 92 -10.72 -0.49 11.18
C PRO A 92 -10.97 -1.58 12.21
N SER A 93 -11.89 -2.50 11.95
CA SER A 93 -12.30 -3.56 12.90
C SER A 93 -11.13 -4.44 13.34
N PHE A 94 -10.15 -4.68 12.46
CA PHE A 94 -8.93 -5.42 12.78
C PHE A 94 -7.95 -4.65 13.68
N CYS A 95 -8.13 -3.34 13.87
CA CYS A 95 -7.45 -2.56 14.91
C CYS A 95 -8.11 -2.69 16.29
N ALA A 96 -9.34 -3.22 16.36
CA ALA A 96 -10.02 -3.42 17.63
C ALA A 96 -9.53 -4.69 18.32
N LYS A 97 -8.43 -4.59 19.08
CA LYS A 97 -8.03 -5.66 20.02
C LYS A 97 -7.48 -5.12 21.33
N LYS A 98 -8.39 -4.89 22.29
CA LYS A 98 -8.46 -5.63 23.56
C LYS A 98 -9.84 -5.38 24.19
N VAL A 99 -10.67 -6.41 24.19
CA VAL A 99 -11.82 -6.50 25.10
C VAL A 99 -11.18 -6.71 26.48
N GLY A 100 -11.26 -5.70 27.35
CA GLY A 100 -10.91 -5.88 28.76
C GLY A 100 -11.86 -6.93 29.38
N PRO A 101 -11.40 -7.75 30.34
CA PRO A 101 -12.27 -8.74 30.96
C PRO A 101 -13.50 -8.05 31.55
N LYS A 102 -14.70 -8.52 31.22
CA LYS A 102 -15.90 -8.20 31.99
C LYS A 102 -15.68 -8.76 33.39
N GLN A 103 -15.45 -7.89 34.38
CA GLN A 103 -15.55 -8.27 35.77
C GLN A 103 -17.02 -8.63 36.02
N GLY A 104 -17.25 -9.90 36.34
CA GLY A 104 -18.51 -10.41 36.87
C GLY A 104 -18.60 -10.22 38.38
#